data_AF-A0A1B6LI86-F1
#
_entry.id   AF-A0A1B6LI86-F1
#
_cell.length_a   1.000
_cell.length_b   1.000
_cell.length_c   1.000
_cell.angle_alpha   90.00
_cell.angle_beta   90.00
_cell.angle_gamma   90.00
#
_symmetry.space_group_name_H-M   'P 1'
#
loop_
_entity.id
_entity.type
_entity.pdbx_description
1 polymer ?
#
loop_
_entity_poly.entity_id
_entity_poly.type
_entity_poly.pdbx_seq_one_letter_code
_entity_poly.pdbx_strand_id
1 'polypeptide(L)'
;MLSYHTRRLVYASVALLVIYTTVQIFRPPKLIDLQDREAQLKQIAKMIQSGTNNKLWRGGQACRHPRLEVNSSEIMRFIKPQGPLQCSEEKDWVEMTGGTAKITQAARDRYGDIECSFTDITRTDDFYTRTGITTTTHTEFNLEASDFVRVRCISESGKKWSSILAGVRNDQDVCDKTGWDQLSPTALGLNVLMFGFDSLSHNTFIRKLPRSYAFLRDHLGAHVMEGYNIVGDGTPQALIPILTGKTELELPDTRKRMGDKAAFVNVYPFIWNEFAKSGYVTAYLEDTPSNGIWTYRLKGFDAEPTDHYMRTFFLEAE
;
A
#
# COMPACT_ATOMS: atom_id res chain seq x y z
N MET A 1 -28.49 4.91 -73.70
CA MET A 1 -27.40 5.87 -73.42
C MET A 1 -27.81 6.73 -72.24
N LEU A 2 -27.10 6.67 -71.10
CA LEU A 2 -27.37 7.60 -70.00
C LEU A 2 -27.10 9.04 -70.48
N SER A 3 -28.03 9.96 -70.19
CA SER A 3 -27.87 11.39 -70.46
C SER A 3 -26.52 11.88 -69.92
N TYR A 4 -25.89 12.82 -70.64
CA TYR A 4 -24.61 13.44 -70.27
C TYR A 4 -24.60 13.88 -68.79
N HIS A 5 -25.72 14.38 -68.28
CA HIS A 5 -25.90 14.78 -66.89
C HIS A 5 -25.85 13.59 -65.91
N THR A 6 -26.43 12.45 -66.27
CA THR A 6 -26.43 11.24 -65.44
C THR A 6 -25.03 10.64 -65.35
N ARG A 7 -24.25 10.64 -66.44
CA ARG A 7 -22.84 10.22 -66.42
C ARG A 7 -21.98 11.12 -65.53
N ARG A 8 -22.20 12.44 -65.61
CA ARG A 8 -21.45 13.42 -64.81
C ARG A 8 -21.75 13.29 -63.31
N LEU A 9 -23.00 13.00 -62.95
CA LEU A 9 -23.40 12.68 -61.58
C LEU A 9 -22.73 11.38 -61.10
N VAL A 10 -22.75 10.31 -61.90
CA VAL A 10 -22.10 9.04 -61.53
C VAL A 10 -20.60 9.22 -61.32
N TYR A 11 -19.90 9.95 -62.21
CA TYR A 11 -18.47 10.23 -62.02
C TYR A 11 -18.18 11.07 -60.79
N ALA A 12 -19.03 12.06 -60.48
CA ALA A 12 -18.89 12.86 -59.26
C ALA A 12 -19.13 12.02 -58.00
N SER A 13 -20.14 11.14 -58.00
CA SER A 13 -20.41 10.22 -56.90
C SER A 13 -19.27 9.25 -56.68
N VAL A 14 -18.71 8.66 -57.74
CA VAL A 14 -17.56 7.75 -57.65
C VAL A 14 -16.33 8.50 -57.15
N ALA A 15 -16.06 9.73 -57.64
CA ALA A 15 -14.94 10.54 -57.17
C ALA A 15 -15.07 10.88 -55.68
N LEU A 16 -16.26 11.25 -55.21
CA LEU A 16 -16.52 11.50 -53.79
C LEU A 16 -16.34 10.24 -52.94
N LEU A 17 -16.77 9.08 -53.44
CA LEU A 17 -16.61 7.80 -52.76
C LEU A 17 -15.13 7.41 -52.67
N VAL A 18 -14.38 7.58 -53.76
CA VAL A 18 -12.92 7.37 -53.78
C VAL A 18 -12.28 8.32 -52.78
N ILE A 19 -12.52 9.64 -52.85
CA ILE A 19 -11.97 10.63 -51.90
C ILE A 19 -12.31 10.26 -50.45
N TYR A 20 -13.55 9.89 -50.16
CA TYR A 20 -13.97 9.46 -48.83
C TYR A 20 -13.20 8.22 -48.36
N THR A 21 -13.08 7.20 -49.20
CA THR A 21 -12.33 5.98 -48.85
C THR A 21 -10.84 6.27 -48.66
N THR A 22 -10.23 7.08 -49.52
CA THR A 22 -8.84 7.52 -49.39
C THR A 22 -8.63 8.29 -48.09
N VAL A 23 -9.53 9.21 -47.73
CA VAL A 23 -9.48 9.95 -46.46
C VAL A 23 -9.63 9.01 -45.27
N GLN A 24 -10.47 7.97 -45.31
CA GLN A 24 -10.58 7.01 -44.20
C GLN A 24 -9.35 6.09 -44.10
N ILE A 25 -8.74 5.69 -45.22
CA ILE A 25 -7.53 4.86 -45.24
C ILE A 25 -6.31 5.62 -44.71
N PHE A 26 -6.19 6.90 -45.07
CA PHE A 26 -5.12 7.77 -44.59
C PHE A 26 -5.47 8.54 -43.32
N ARG A 27 -6.65 8.30 -42.73
CA ARG A 27 -6.96 8.87 -41.42
C ARG A 27 -6.01 8.23 -40.42
N PRO A 28 -5.14 9.01 -39.75
CA PRO A 28 -4.30 8.44 -38.73
C PRO A 28 -5.20 7.75 -37.71
N PRO A 29 -4.80 6.56 -37.20
CA PRO A 29 -5.55 5.94 -36.11
C PRO A 29 -5.70 7.01 -35.03
N LYS A 30 -6.92 7.19 -34.51
CA LYS A 30 -7.13 8.10 -33.38
C LYS A 30 -6.12 7.67 -32.31
N LEU A 31 -5.11 8.51 -32.06
CA LEU A 31 -4.25 8.29 -30.92
C LEU A 31 -5.18 8.24 -29.71
N ILE A 32 -5.05 7.17 -28.93
CA ILE A 32 -5.75 7.05 -27.66
C ILE A 32 -5.31 8.25 -26.85
N ASP A 33 -6.27 9.05 -26.40
CA ASP A 33 -5.96 9.99 -25.34
C ASP A 33 -5.60 9.16 -24.11
N LEU A 34 -4.30 9.11 -23.78
CA LEU A 34 -3.81 8.35 -22.63
C LEU A 34 -4.31 8.90 -21.29
N GLN A 35 -5.00 10.05 -21.30
CA GLN A 35 -5.69 10.61 -20.14
C GLN A 35 -7.14 10.13 -20.04
N ASP A 36 -7.75 9.65 -21.13
CA ASP A 36 -9.11 9.09 -21.13
C ASP A 36 -9.09 7.61 -20.72
N ARG A 37 -9.34 7.41 -19.43
CA ARG A 37 -9.34 6.08 -18.79
C ARG A 37 -10.46 5.20 -19.31
N GLU A 38 -11.62 5.77 -19.64
CA GLU A 38 -12.76 5.01 -20.18
C GLU A 38 -12.43 4.51 -21.60
N ALA A 39 -11.82 5.35 -22.43
CA ALA A 39 -11.33 4.94 -23.74
C ALA A 39 -10.26 3.85 -23.64
N GLN A 40 -9.33 3.97 -22.69
CA GLN A 40 -8.31 2.94 -22.43
C GLN A 40 -8.95 1.59 -22.05
N LEU A 41 -9.89 1.58 -21.11
CA LEU A 41 -10.59 0.36 -20.69
C LEU A 41 -11.37 -0.28 -21.85
N LYS A 42 -12.09 0.53 -22.64
CA LYS A 42 -12.80 0.04 -23.84
C LYS A 42 -11.85 -0.59 -24.85
N GLN A 43 -10.67 0.00 -25.03
CA GLN A 43 -9.67 -0.57 -25.92
C GLN A 43 -9.05 -1.86 -25.38
N ILE A 44 -8.72 -1.92 -24.09
CA ILE A 44 -8.23 -3.13 -23.43
C ILE A 44 -9.27 -4.26 -23.58
N ALA A 45 -10.54 -3.97 -23.30
CA ALA A 45 -11.64 -4.92 -23.48
C ALA A 45 -11.74 -5.43 -24.93
N LYS A 46 -11.63 -4.51 -25.91
CA LYS A 46 -11.62 -4.88 -27.34
C LYS A 46 -10.43 -5.77 -27.70
N MET A 47 -9.24 -5.51 -27.15
CA MET A 47 -8.05 -6.35 -27.38
C MET A 47 -8.18 -7.74 -26.75
N ILE A 48 -8.78 -7.84 -25.56
CA ILE A 48 -9.05 -9.13 -24.90
C ILE A 48 -10.06 -9.95 -25.74
N GLN A 49 -11.12 -9.30 -26.23
CA GLN A 49 -12.13 -9.94 -27.07
C GLN A 49 -11.62 -10.33 -28.47
N SER A 50 -10.72 -9.54 -29.07
CA SER A 50 -10.12 -9.91 -30.36
C SER A 50 -9.05 -11.00 -30.20
N GLY A 51 -8.36 -11.02 -29.06
CA GLY A 51 -7.33 -12.01 -28.73
C GLY A 51 -7.88 -13.41 -28.44
N THR A 52 -9.12 -13.55 -27.95
CA THR A 52 -9.71 -14.85 -27.57
C THR A 52 -9.84 -15.85 -28.74
N ASN A 53 -9.90 -15.37 -29.99
CA ASN A 53 -9.88 -16.22 -31.19
C ASN A 53 -8.46 -16.53 -31.71
N ASN A 54 -7.43 -15.94 -31.11
CA ASN A 54 -6.05 -16.09 -31.56
C ASN A 54 -5.42 -17.35 -30.94
N LYS A 55 -4.71 -18.16 -31.76
CA LYS A 55 -4.07 -19.43 -31.34
C LYS A 55 -3.11 -19.26 -30.15
N LEU A 56 -2.61 -18.04 -29.94
CA LEU A 56 -1.81 -17.61 -28.78
C LEU A 56 -2.52 -17.86 -27.43
N TRP A 57 -3.82 -17.55 -27.35
CA TRP A 57 -4.64 -17.72 -26.14
C TRP A 57 -5.15 -19.15 -25.96
N ARG A 58 -5.07 -20.01 -27.00
CA ARG A 58 -5.31 -21.46 -26.94
C ARG A 58 -4.04 -22.27 -26.64
N GLY A 59 -3.12 -21.69 -25.86
CA GLY A 59 -1.92 -22.40 -25.36
C GLY A 59 -0.76 -22.55 -26.34
N GLY A 60 -0.80 -21.93 -27.52
CA GLY A 60 0.27 -22.05 -28.54
C GLY A 60 1.60 -21.38 -28.15
N GLN A 61 1.56 -20.41 -27.25
CA GLN A 61 2.72 -19.90 -26.54
C GLN A 61 2.26 -19.65 -25.10
N ALA A 62 2.13 -20.71 -24.31
CA ALA A 62 2.01 -20.56 -22.87
C ALA A 62 3.13 -19.62 -22.41
N CYS A 63 2.81 -18.56 -21.66
CA CYS A 63 3.82 -17.78 -20.95
C CYS A 63 4.59 -18.75 -20.05
N ARG A 64 5.70 -19.28 -20.57
CA ARG A 64 6.52 -20.25 -19.85
C ARG A 64 7.21 -19.46 -18.76
N HIS A 65 6.78 -19.67 -17.54
CA HIS A 65 7.41 -19.04 -16.39
C HIS A 65 8.91 -19.40 -16.40
N PRO A 66 9.82 -18.41 -16.50
CA PRO A 66 11.23 -18.70 -16.52
C PRO A 66 11.65 -19.30 -15.18
N ARG A 67 12.42 -20.39 -15.21
CA ARG A 67 13.06 -20.95 -14.01
C ARG A 67 14.42 -20.29 -13.87
N LEU A 68 14.50 -19.30 -13.00
CA LEU A 68 15.72 -18.55 -12.74
C LEU A 68 16.46 -19.15 -11.55
N GLU A 69 17.75 -19.44 -11.72
CA GLU A 69 18.59 -19.89 -10.62
C GLU A 69 18.67 -18.82 -9.52
N VAL A 70 18.49 -19.25 -8.27
CA VAL A 70 18.51 -18.34 -7.12
C VAL A 70 19.87 -17.66 -6.99
N ASN A 71 20.96 -18.42 -7.19
CA ASN A 71 22.36 -17.99 -6.99
C ASN A 71 23.15 -17.93 -8.31
N SER A 72 22.55 -17.45 -9.39
CA SER A 72 23.24 -17.35 -10.68
C SER A 72 24.49 -16.45 -10.58
N SER A 73 25.55 -16.80 -11.30
CA SER A 73 26.83 -16.08 -11.25
C SER A 73 26.71 -14.61 -11.69
N GLU A 74 25.79 -14.33 -12.62
CA GLU A 74 25.50 -13.02 -13.19
C GLU A 74 24.88 -12.05 -12.18
N ILE A 75 24.09 -12.58 -11.22
CA ILE A 75 23.45 -11.77 -10.18
C ILE A 75 24.33 -11.69 -8.93
N MET A 76 25.00 -12.78 -8.55
CA MET A 76 25.77 -12.83 -7.30
C MET A 76 26.87 -11.78 -7.21
N ARG A 77 27.45 -11.34 -8.34
CA ARG A 77 28.40 -10.21 -8.39
C ARG A 77 27.85 -8.88 -7.88
N PHE A 78 26.52 -8.69 -7.88
CA PHE A 78 25.87 -7.49 -7.35
C PHE A 78 25.40 -7.66 -5.90
N ILE A 79 25.41 -8.88 -5.38
CA ILE A 79 24.89 -9.19 -4.05
C ILE A 79 26.02 -9.05 -3.01
N LYS A 80 25.94 -7.99 -2.21
CA LYS A 80 26.86 -7.74 -1.10
C LYS A 80 26.27 -8.23 0.22
N PRO A 81 27.04 -8.93 1.08
CA PRO A 81 26.60 -9.23 2.43
C PRO A 81 26.48 -7.93 3.24
N GLN A 82 25.49 -7.88 4.13
CA GLN A 82 25.35 -6.81 5.12
C GLN A 82 25.70 -7.39 6.49
N GLY A 83 26.42 -6.61 7.29
CA GLY A 83 26.74 -6.99 8.66
C GLY A 83 25.49 -7.01 9.55
N PRO A 84 25.58 -7.60 10.76
CA PRO A 84 24.49 -7.55 11.72
C PRO A 84 24.20 -6.10 12.15
N LEU A 85 22.95 -5.83 12.51
CA LEU A 85 22.55 -4.57 13.11
C LEU A 85 23.27 -4.38 14.46
N GLN A 86 23.87 -3.21 14.67
CA GLN A 86 24.46 -2.83 15.95
C GLN A 86 23.47 -1.95 16.70
N CYS A 87 22.80 -2.52 17.70
CA CYS A 87 21.88 -1.78 18.57
C CYS A 87 22.64 -1.11 19.73
N SER A 88 22.07 -0.02 20.28
CA SER A 88 22.57 0.59 21.51
C SER A 88 22.52 -0.42 22.67
N GLU A 89 23.53 -0.40 23.54
CA GLU A 89 23.52 -1.17 24.78
C GLU A 89 22.61 -0.54 25.85
N GLU A 90 22.31 0.76 25.73
CA GLU A 90 21.37 1.43 26.63
C GLU A 90 19.94 1.00 26.32
N LYS A 91 19.25 0.49 27.34
CA LYS A 91 17.83 0.19 27.30
C LYS A 91 17.00 1.47 27.34
N ASP A 92 15.86 1.44 26.69
CA ASP A 92 14.90 2.55 26.72
C ASP A 92 14.40 2.81 28.14
N TRP A 93 14.18 4.10 28.44
CA TRP A 93 13.69 4.51 29.77
C TRP A 93 12.20 4.23 29.93
N VAL A 94 11.47 4.15 28.83
CA VAL A 94 10.03 3.87 28.80
C VAL A 94 9.76 2.72 27.84
N GLU A 95 9.01 1.73 28.30
CA GLU A 95 8.58 0.57 27.51
C GLU A 95 7.07 0.60 27.29
N MET A 96 6.64 0.16 26.10
CA MET A 96 5.23 0.03 25.75
C MET A 96 4.71 -1.37 26.07
N THR A 97 3.57 -1.45 26.77
CA THR A 97 2.80 -2.67 26.96
C THR A 97 1.36 -2.42 26.53
N GLY A 98 0.99 -2.86 25.33
CA GLY A 98 -0.31 -2.54 24.74
C GLY A 98 -0.48 -1.03 24.54
N GLY A 99 -1.45 -0.44 25.24
CA GLY A 99 -1.71 1.01 25.27
C GLY A 99 -1.01 1.76 26.41
N THR A 100 -0.19 1.11 27.23
CA THR A 100 0.43 1.74 28.41
C THR A 100 1.92 1.94 28.19
N ALA A 101 2.37 3.19 28.31
CA ALA A 101 3.78 3.58 28.30
C ALA A 101 4.29 3.66 29.74
N LYS A 102 5.20 2.77 30.13
CA LYS A 102 5.67 2.65 31.52
C LYS A 102 7.14 2.98 31.64
N ILE A 103 7.47 3.90 32.57
CA ILE A 103 8.86 4.18 32.93
C ILE A 103 9.44 2.92 33.58
N THR A 104 10.56 2.44 33.05
CA THR A 104 11.14 1.15 33.45
C THR A 104 11.81 1.25 34.82
N GLN A 105 11.77 0.16 35.58
CA GLN A 105 12.48 0.11 36.85
C GLN A 105 13.99 0.17 36.65
N ALA A 106 14.51 -0.44 35.57
CA ALA A 106 15.92 -0.41 35.23
C ALA A 106 16.45 1.02 35.00
N ALA A 107 15.64 1.90 34.41
CA ALA A 107 16.01 3.31 34.26
C ALA A 107 16.02 4.02 35.63
N ARG A 108 15.01 3.80 36.48
CA ARG A 108 14.97 4.37 37.84
C ARG A 108 16.13 3.92 38.71
N ASP A 109 16.46 2.63 38.70
CA ASP A 109 17.58 2.07 39.47
C ASP A 109 18.92 2.69 39.06
N ARG A 110 19.05 3.10 37.78
CA ARG A 110 20.27 3.68 37.23
C ARG A 110 20.36 5.19 37.36
N TYR A 111 19.24 5.90 37.23
CA TYR A 111 19.22 7.35 37.06
C TYR A 111 18.53 8.11 38.19
N GLY A 112 17.90 7.40 39.14
CA GLY A 112 17.14 7.97 40.26
C GLY A 112 15.66 8.15 39.90
N ASP A 113 15.00 9.10 40.55
CA ASP A 113 13.65 9.48 40.15
C ASP A 113 13.66 10.08 38.73
N ILE A 114 12.63 9.74 37.95
CA ILE A 114 12.50 10.12 36.55
C ILE A 114 11.12 10.71 36.34
N GLU A 115 11.08 11.97 35.91
CA GLU A 115 9.86 12.62 35.45
C GLU A 115 9.83 12.55 33.92
N CYS A 116 8.71 12.09 33.35
CA CYS A 116 8.51 12.05 31.90
C CYS A 116 7.28 12.86 31.51
N SER A 117 7.42 13.68 30.47
CA SER A 117 6.32 14.30 29.74
C SER A 117 5.95 13.46 28.52
N PHE A 118 4.68 13.11 28.41
CA PHE A 118 4.07 12.36 27.33
C PHE A 118 3.17 13.29 26.53
N THR A 119 3.46 13.50 25.26
CA THR A 119 2.70 14.39 24.39
C THR A 119 2.08 13.61 23.24
N ASP A 120 0.75 13.59 23.17
CA ASP A 120 0.04 12.90 22.09
C ASP A 120 0.44 13.47 20.72
N ILE A 121 0.54 12.59 19.72
CA ILE A 121 0.74 12.97 18.32
C ILE A 121 -0.50 12.57 17.56
N THR A 122 -1.25 13.53 17.02
CA THR A 122 -2.49 13.24 16.28
C THR A 122 -2.36 13.60 14.82
N ARG A 123 -3.14 12.91 13.97
CA ARG A 123 -3.21 13.17 12.54
C ARG A 123 -3.97 14.46 12.25
N THR A 124 -3.45 15.30 11.37
CA THR A 124 -4.23 16.38 10.73
C THR A 124 -4.74 15.89 9.38
N ASP A 125 -3.82 15.40 8.55
CA ASP A 125 -4.09 14.72 7.28
C ASP A 125 -2.95 13.71 7.01
N ASP A 126 -2.89 13.16 5.78
CA ASP A 126 -1.87 12.19 5.38
C ASP A 126 -0.45 12.76 5.20
N PHE A 127 -0.26 14.05 5.37
CA PHE A 127 1.01 14.76 5.19
C PHE A 127 1.45 15.51 6.44
N TYR A 128 0.53 15.86 7.34
CA TYR A 128 0.80 16.65 8.52
C TYR A 128 0.23 16.02 9.79
N THR A 129 1.02 16.10 10.84
CA THR A 129 0.66 15.77 12.22
C THR A 129 0.43 17.05 13.03
N ARG A 130 -0.17 16.90 14.20
CA ARG A 130 -0.26 17.97 15.19
C ARG A 130 -0.01 17.43 16.59
N THR A 131 0.55 18.29 17.42
CA THR A 131 0.83 17.98 18.82
C THR A 131 -0.45 18.13 19.65
N GLY A 132 -0.75 17.12 20.46
CA GLY A 132 -1.90 17.08 21.37
C GLY A 132 -1.55 17.51 22.78
N ILE A 133 -2.26 16.93 23.76
CA ILE A 133 -2.10 17.26 25.18
C ILE A 133 -0.79 16.67 25.70
N THR A 134 -0.15 17.38 26.63
CA THR A 134 1.04 16.88 27.34
C THR A 134 0.67 16.53 28.77
N THR A 135 0.99 15.31 29.18
CA THR A 135 0.81 14.80 30.54
C THR A 135 2.16 14.45 31.14
N THR A 136 2.41 14.89 32.37
CA THR A 136 3.66 14.61 33.09
C THR A 136 3.41 13.61 34.22
N THR A 137 4.31 12.65 34.38
CA THR A 137 4.19 11.58 35.38
C THR A 137 5.55 10.97 35.71
N HIS A 138 5.64 10.35 36.89
CA HIS A 138 6.81 9.60 37.36
C HIS A 138 6.65 8.07 37.21
N THR A 139 5.50 7.61 36.69
CA THR A 139 5.16 6.19 36.61
C THR A 139 4.87 5.72 35.19
N GLU A 140 3.68 6.02 34.68
CA GLU A 140 3.15 5.51 33.42
C GLU A 140 2.10 6.44 32.82
N PHE A 141 1.85 6.27 31.53
CA PHE A 141 0.88 7.01 30.73
C PHE A 141 0.06 6.04 29.87
N ASN A 142 -1.25 6.24 29.79
CA ASN A 142 -2.13 5.44 28.94
C ASN A 142 -2.49 6.20 27.67
N LEU A 143 -2.38 5.51 26.54
CA LEU A 143 -2.77 6.02 25.24
C LEU A 143 -4.29 6.02 25.11
N GLU A 144 -4.88 7.21 25.01
CA GLU A 144 -6.33 7.39 24.81
C GLU A 144 -6.61 8.24 23.56
N ALA A 145 -5.86 9.33 23.36
CA ALA A 145 -6.08 10.25 22.26
C ALA A 145 -5.40 9.84 20.94
N SER A 146 -4.36 9.01 21.00
CA SER A 146 -3.58 8.56 19.85
C SER A 146 -2.85 7.26 20.13
N ASP A 147 -2.56 6.49 19.08
CA ASP A 147 -1.67 5.33 19.14
C ASP A 147 -0.19 5.74 19.34
N PHE A 148 0.11 7.04 19.22
CA PHE A 148 1.48 7.56 19.17
C PHE A 148 1.70 8.69 20.16
N VAL A 149 2.83 8.63 20.87
CA VAL A 149 3.19 9.59 21.90
C VAL A 149 4.66 9.99 21.79
N ARG A 150 4.94 11.28 21.87
CA ARG A 150 6.29 11.83 22.04
C ARG A 150 6.63 11.85 23.51
N VAL A 151 7.73 11.21 23.89
CA VAL A 151 8.16 11.12 25.29
C VAL A 151 9.45 11.89 25.49
N ARG A 152 9.51 12.67 26.57
CA ARG A 152 10.74 13.32 27.05
C ARG A 152 10.84 13.11 28.55
N CYS A 153 11.94 12.52 28.99
CA CYS A 153 12.20 12.21 30.37
C CYS A 153 13.43 12.96 30.88
N ILE A 154 13.39 13.35 32.15
CA ILE A 154 14.48 13.99 32.86
C ILE A 154 14.63 13.27 34.19
N SER A 155 15.85 12.82 34.49
CA SER A 155 16.17 12.27 35.81
C SER A 155 16.50 13.37 36.81
N GLU A 156 16.46 13.05 38.11
CA GLU A 156 16.91 13.95 39.19
C GLU A 156 18.36 14.44 38.98
N SER A 157 19.21 13.59 38.40
CA SER A 157 20.59 13.91 38.03
C SER A 157 20.74 14.79 36.77
N GLY A 158 19.63 15.18 36.13
CA GLY A 158 19.61 16.04 34.94
C GLY A 158 19.89 15.32 33.62
N LYS A 159 19.99 13.98 33.62
CA LYS A 159 20.10 13.19 32.39
C LYS A 159 18.75 13.18 31.66
N LYS A 160 18.81 13.08 30.34
CA LYS A 160 17.63 13.17 29.48
C LYS A 160 17.54 11.97 28.57
N TRP A 161 16.32 11.53 28.34
CA TRP A 161 15.98 10.54 27.32
C TRP A 161 14.73 11.01 26.58
N SER A 162 14.66 10.72 25.29
CA SER A 162 13.49 11.06 24.49
C SER A 162 13.30 10.07 23.37
N SER A 163 12.05 9.76 23.07
CA SER A 163 11.69 8.87 21.96
C SER A 163 10.27 9.20 21.48
N ILE A 164 9.89 8.58 20.37
CA ILE A 164 8.49 8.49 19.93
C ILE A 164 8.09 7.04 20.09
N LEU A 165 6.99 6.80 20.78
CA LEU A 165 6.50 5.46 21.06
C LEU A 165 5.21 5.22 20.30
N ALA A 166 5.02 3.98 19.88
CA ALA A 166 3.78 3.49 19.30
C ALA A 166 3.20 2.38 20.18
N GLY A 167 1.90 2.43 20.38
CA GLY A 167 1.12 1.39 21.04
C GLY A 167 -0.25 1.27 20.41
N VAL A 168 -1.17 0.62 21.13
CA VAL A 168 -2.58 0.49 20.72
C VAL A 168 -3.40 1.28 21.73
N ARG A 169 -3.94 2.43 21.31
CA ARG A 169 -4.74 3.26 22.21
C ARG A 169 -6.01 2.54 22.66
N ASN A 170 -6.47 2.86 23.86
CA ASN A 170 -7.76 2.39 24.33
C ASN A 170 -8.87 3.22 23.69
N ASP A 171 -9.49 2.69 22.64
CA ASP A 171 -10.53 3.36 21.86
C ASP A 171 -11.87 2.65 22.07
N GLN A 172 -12.74 3.25 22.88
CA GLN A 172 -14.03 2.64 23.25
C GLN A 172 -14.92 2.43 22.02
N ASP A 173 -14.89 3.33 21.04
CA ASP A 173 -15.69 3.20 19.82
C ASP A 173 -15.24 1.99 18.99
N VAL A 174 -13.93 1.69 18.99
CA VAL A 174 -13.40 0.47 18.37
C VAL A 174 -13.81 -0.77 19.16
N CYS A 175 -13.68 -0.74 20.50
CA CYS A 175 -14.07 -1.86 21.35
C CYS A 175 -15.57 -2.18 21.26
N ASP A 176 -16.44 -1.18 21.13
CA ASP A 176 -17.90 -1.37 21.10
C ASP A 176 -18.40 -1.94 19.76
N LYS A 177 -17.71 -1.63 18.65
CA LYS A 177 -18.11 -2.07 17.30
C LYS A 177 -17.41 -3.35 16.82
N THR A 178 -16.43 -3.85 17.58
CA THR A 178 -15.62 -5.02 17.18
C THR A 178 -15.68 -6.11 18.24
N GLY A 179 -15.42 -7.35 17.83
CA GLY A 179 -15.44 -8.49 18.75
C GLY A 179 -15.80 -9.79 18.05
N TRP A 180 -15.42 -10.91 18.66
CA TRP A 180 -15.76 -12.24 18.14
C TRP A 180 -17.28 -12.48 18.12
N ASP A 181 -17.99 -11.87 19.04
CA ASP A 181 -19.46 -11.84 19.14
C ASP A 181 -20.12 -10.97 18.06
N GLN A 182 -19.41 -9.99 17.52
CA GLN A 182 -19.88 -9.13 16.43
C GLN A 182 -19.68 -9.74 15.04
N LEU A 183 -18.89 -10.82 14.94
CA LEU A 183 -18.67 -11.50 13.67
C LEU A 183 -19.93 -12.25 13.21
N SER A 184 -20.08 -12.38 11.88
CA SER A 184 -21.10 -13.26 11.30
C SER A 184 -20.98 -14.69 11.86
N PRO A 185 -22.09 -15.42 12.11
CA PRO A 185 -22.06 -16.83 12.52
C PRO A 185 -21.32 -17.75 11.54
N THR A 186 -21.14 -17.32 10.29
CA THR A 186 -20.38 -18.06 9.27
C THR A 186 -18.92 -17.62 9.15
N ALA A 187 -18.47 -16.67 9.97
CA ALA A 187 -17.09 -16.19 9.94
C ALA A 187 -16.14 -17.28 10.45
N LEU A 188 -14.92 -17.30 9.90
CA LEU A 188 -13.88 -18.23 10.33
C LEU A 188 -13.33 -17.92 11.73
N GLY A 189 -13.54 -16.70 12.24
CA GLY A 189 -13.02 -16.29 13.54
C GLY A 189 -11.48 -16.24 13.59
N LEU A 190 -10.84 -15.78 12.51
CA LEU A 190 -9.38 -15.79 12.36
C LEU A 190 -8.82 -14.39 12.15
N ASN A 191 -7.71 -14.09 12.81
CA ASN A 191 -6.91 -12.92 12.49
C ASN A 191 -6.23 -13.09 11.12
N VAL A 192 -6.18 -12.02 10.34
CA VAL A 192 -5.52 -12.01 9.03
C VAL A 192 -4.39 -10.99 9.06
N LEU A 193 -3.16 -11.45 8.81
CA LEU A 193 -1.97 -10.61 8.69
C LEU A 193 -1.48 -10.63 7.24
N MET A 194 -1.47 -9.45 6.61
CA MET A 194 -0.75 -9.23 5.35
C MET A 194 0.57 -8.54 5.68
N PHE A 195 1.69 -9.19 5.36
CA PHE A 195 3.03 -8.68 5.62
C PHE A 195 3.86 -8.70 4.33
N GLY A 196 4.46 -7.58 3.98
CA GLY A 196 5.16 -7.38 2.72
C GLY A 196 6.45 -6.57 2.89
N PHE A 197 7.33 -6.67 1.88
CA PHE A 197 8.57 -5.91 1.80
C PHE A 197 8.62 -5.19 0.46
N ASP A 198 8.92 -3.89 0.46
CA ASP A 198 9.20 -3.13 -0.76
C ASP A 198 10.72 -2.95 -0.94
N SER A 199 11.35 -3.15 -2.11
CA SER A 199 10.92 -3.90 -3.29
C SER A 199 11.74 -5.21 -3.39
N LEU A 200 11.12 -6.38 -3.21
CA LEU A 200 11.80 -7.67 -3.29
C LEU A 200 11.25 -8.59 -4.39
N SER A 201 12.15 -9.27 -5.09
CA SER A 201 11.79 -10.41 -5.94
C SER A 201 11.81 -11.72 -5.15
N HIS A 202 11.11 -12.75 -5.65
CA HIS A 202 11.11 -14.10 -5.06
C HIS A 202 12.54 -14.64 -4.80
N ASN A 203 13.41 -14.59 -5.82
CA ASN A 203 14.80 -15.05 -5.67
C ASN A 203 15.60 -14.18 -4.68
N THR A 204 15.28 -12.88 -4.57
CA THR A 204 15.95 -12.00 -3.59
C THR A 204 15.56 -12.36 -2.17
N PHE A 205 14.29 -12.67 -1.92
CA PHE A 205 13.82 -13.14 -0.62
C PHE A 205 14.54 -14.43 -0.20
N ILE A 206 14.61 -15.43 -1.11
CA ILE A 206 15.32 -16.69 -0.84
C ILE A 206 16.81 -16.44 -0.54
N ARG A 207 17.47 -15.56 -1.31
CA ARG A 207 18.90 -15.26 -1.12
C ARG A 207 19.20 -14.50 0.17
N LYS A 208 18.38 -13.49 0.50
CA LYS A 208 18.67 -12.55 1.59
C LYS A 208 18.07 -12.95 2.92
N LEU A 209 16.99 -13.74 2.89
CA LEU A 209 16.29 -14.24 4.07
C LEU A 209 16.15 -15.77 4.02
N PRO A 210 17.25 -16.53 3.80
CA PRO A 210 17.18 -17.99 3.60
C PRO A 210 16.61 -18.73 4.82
N ARG A 211 16.94 -18.25 6.03
CA ARG A 211 16.40 -18.80 7.29
C ARG A 211 14.90 -18.58 7.39
N SER A 212 14.42 -17.39 7.05
CA SER A 212 12.98 -17.07 7.05
C SER A 212 12.24 -17.88 6.00
N TYR A 213 12.79 -18.01 4.78
CA TYR A 213 12.18 -18.82 3.73
C TYR A 213 12.06 -20.30 4.11
N ALA A 214 13.12 -20.89 4.67
CA ALA A 214 13.09 -22.26 5.18
C ALA A 214 12.07 -22.41 6.32
N PHE A 215 12.00 -21.44 7.23
CA PHE A 215 11.01 -21.47 8.31
C PHE A 215 9.56 -21.43 7.81
N LEU A 216 9.25 -20.53 6.86
CA LEU A 216 7.93 -20.46 6.25
C LEU A 216 7.55 -21.79 5.58
N ARG A 217 8.44 -22.36 4.78
CA ARG A 217 8.17 -23.59 4.02
C ARG A 217 8.12 -24.84 4.91
N ASP A 218 9.14 -25.04 5.74
CA ASP A 218 9.40 -26.31 6.42
C ASP A 218 8.74 -26.41 7.80
N HIS A 219 8.53 -25.27 8.48
CA HIS A 219 7.95 -25.23 9.83
C HIS A 219 6.51 -24.73 9.86
N LEU A 220 6.19 -23.66 9.12
CA LEU A 220 4.81 -23.16 9.04
C LEU A 220 3.97 -23.87 7.96
N GLY A 221 4.59 -24.66 7.08
CA GLY A 221 3.90 -25.32 5.96
C GLY A 221 3.30 -24.32 4.97
N ALA A 222 3.91 -23.13 4.82
CA ALA A 222 3.40 -22.10 3.94
C ALA A 222 3.41 -22.56 2.47
N HIS A 223 2.33 -22.22 1.75
CA HIS A 223 2.25 -22.49 0.32
C HIS A 223 2.97 -21.39 -0.47
N VAL A 224 4.03 -21.77 -1.17
CA VAL A 224 4.81 -20.84 -2.01
C VAL A 224 4.16 -20.73 -3.38
N MET A 225 3.61 -19.55 -3.70
CA MET A 225 3.04 -19.28 -5.02
C MET A 225 4.14 -18.93 -6.03
N GLU A 226 4.76 -19.95 -6.62
CA GLU A 226 5.90 -19.79 -7.56
C GLU A 226 5.54 -19.01 -8.85
N GLY A 227 4.26 -18.99 -9.22
CA GLY A 227 3.74 -18.29 -10.41
C GLY A 227 3.07 -16.95 -10.11
N TYR A 228 3.14 -16.46 -8.88
CA TYR A 228 2.57 -15.16 -8.51
C TYR A 228 3.25 -14.03 -9.27
N ASN A 229 2.45 -13.10 -9.80
CA ASN A 229 2.93 -11.92 -10.53
C ASN A 229 2.07 -10.70 -10.18
N ILE A 230 2.69 -9.52 -10.28
CA ILE A 230 2.03 -8.22 -10.15
C ILE A 230 1.41 -7.81 -11.49
N VAL A 231 0.36 -6.98 -11.45
CA VAL A 231 -0.37 -6.55 -12.67
C VAL A 231 0.08 -5.17 -13.18
N GLY A 232 1.19 -4.66 -12.66
CA GLY A 232 1.85 -3.44 -13.13
C GLY A 232 3.18 -3.21 -12.42
N ASP A 233 3.96 -2.25 -12.89
CA ASP A 233 5.38 -2.10 -12.56
C ASP A 233 5.65 -1.38 -11.21
N GLY A 234 4.69 -0.59 -10.71
CA GLY A 234 4.85 0.17 -9.47
C GLY A 234 4.12 -0.44 -8.27
N THR A 235 4.56 -0.08 -7.06
CA THR A 235 3.96 -0.54 -5.80
C THR A 235 2.44 -0.30 -5.73
N PRO A 236 1.89 0.87 -6.16
CA PRO A 236 0.43 1.05 -6.22
C PRO A 236 -0.24 0.06 -7.20
N GLN A 237 0.35 -0.18 -8.36
CA GLN A 237 -0.21 -1.12 -9.34
C GLN A 237 -0.11 -2.59 -8.88
N ALA A 238 0.82 -2.91 -7.97
CA ALA A 238 0.92 -4.22 -7.33
C ALA A 238 -0.12 -4.38 -6.21
N LEU A 239 -0.25 -3.38 -5.32
CA LEU A 239 -1.04 -3.50 -4.10
C LEU A 239 -2.52 -3.12 -4.27
N ILE A 240 -2.86 -2.14 -5.11
CA ILE A 240 -4.27 -1.79 -5.37
C ILE A 240 -5.09 -3.03 -5.76
N PRO A 241 -4.64 -3.90 -6.68
CA PRO A 241 -5.41 -5.08 -7.10
C PRO A 241 -5.52 -6.13 -6.01
N ILE A 242 -4.47 -6.31 -5.20
CA ILE A 242 -4.50 -7.24 -4.06
C ILE A 242 -5.53 -6.77 -3.03
N LEU A 243 -5.58 -5.47 -2.77
CA LEU A 243 -6.38 -4.90 -1.70
C LEU A 243 -7.79 -4.50 -2.13
N THR A 244 -8.08 -4.37 -3.41
CA THR A 244 -9.39 -3.89 -3.92
C THR A 244 -10.04 -4.82 -4.95
N GLY A 245 -9.30 -5.80 -5.48
CA GLY A 245 -9.72 -6.63 -6.60
C GLY A 245 -9.85 -5.87 -7.93
N LYS A 246 -9.37 -4.62 -8.02
CA LYS A 246 -9.45 -3.75 -9.21
C LYS A 246 -8.07 -3.24 -9.61
N THR A 247 -7.85 -2.99 -10.88
CA THR A 247 -6.65 -2.29 -11.35
C THR A 247 -6.74 -0.80 -11.01
N GLU A 248 -5.58 -0.13 -10.98
CA GLU A 248 -5.55 1.33 -10.79
C GLU A 248 -6.49 2.00 -11.79
N LEU A 249 -6.51 1.56 -13.06
CA LEU A 249 -7.28 2.14 -14.17
C LEU A 249 -8.80 2.08 -13.98
N GLU A 250 -9.31 1.00 -13.37
CA GLU A 250 -10.74 0.78 -13.12
C GLU A 250 -11.32 1.61 -11.97
N LEU A 251 -10.44 2.18 -11.14
CA LEU A 251 -10.82 2.99 -9.99
C LEU A 251 -10.86 4.49 -10.32
N PRO A 252 -11.49 5.32 -9.48
CA PRO A 252 -11.39 6.77 -9.58
C PRO A 252 -9.94 7.24 -9.57
N ASP A 253 -9.66 8.36 -10.26
CA ASP A 253 -8.31 8.91 -10.30
C ASP A 253 -7.97 9.59 -8.98
N THR A 254 -6.89 9.13 -8.34
CA THR A 254 -6.39 9.68 -7.07
C THR A 254 -5.00 10.27 -7.23
N ARG A 255 -4.46 10.37 -8.45
CA ARG A 255 -3.10 10.83 -8.69
C ARG A 255 -2.99 12.33 -8.45
N LYS A 256 -2.01 12.78 -7.65
CA LYS A 256 -1.80 14.20 -7.30
C LYS A 256 -1.74 15.11 -8.53
N ARG A 257 -1.14 14.63 -9.62
CA ARG A 257 -0.99 15.39 -10.89
C ARG A 257 -2.32 15.81 -11.52
N MET A 258 -3.44 15.21 -11.12
CA MET A 258 -4.77 15.59 -11.62
C MET A 258 -5.38 16.76 -10.85
N GLY A 259 -4.70 17.27 -9.82
CA GLY A 259 -5.14 18.41 -9.01
C GLY A 259 -6.51 18.20 -8.39
N ASP A 260 -7.39 19.19 -8.52
CA ASP A 260 -8.74 19.15 -7.94
C ASP A 260 -9.64 18.06 -8.53
N LYS A 261 -9.30 17.53 -9.71
CA LYS A 261 -10.04 16.41 -10.33
C LYS A 261 -9.73 15.07 -9.66
N ALA A 262 -8.65 14.97 -8.86
CA ALA A 262 -8.33 13.76 -8.12
C ALA A 262 -9.19 13.62 -6.87
N ALA A 263 -9.75 12.43 -6.69
CA ALA A 263 -10.32 12.00 -5.43
C ALA A 263 -9.20 11.66 -4.42
N PHE A 264 -9.56 11.61 -3.13
CA PHE A 264 -8.73 10.98 -2.12
C PHE A 264 -8.81 9.46 -2.23
N VAL A 265 -7.80 8.77 -1.71
CA VAL A 265 -7.66 7.31 -1.82
C VAL A 265 -8.80 6.57 -1.10
N ASN A 266 -9.50 7.23 -0.15
CA ASN A 266 -10.68 6.70 0.55
C ASN A 266 -11.79 6.19 -0.38
N VAL A 267 -11.84 6.62 -1.65
CA VAL A 267 -12.85 6.14 -2.62
C VAL A 267 -12.62 4.70 -3.08
N TYR A 268 -11.49 4.09 -2.75
CA TYR A 268 -11.18 2.73 -3.16
C TYR A 268 -11.90 1.70 -2.28
N PRO A 269 -12.40 0.59 -2.87
CA PRO A 269 -13.11 -0.44 -2.14
C PRO A 269 -12.11 -1.41 -1.51
N PHE A 270 -11.32 -0.92 -0.55
CA PHE A 270 -10.33 -1.74 0.12
C PHE A 270 -10.96 -2.87 0.91
N ILE A 271 -10.29 -4.03 0.92
CA ILE A 271 -10.74 -5.23 1.61
C ILE A 271 -10.86 -5.01 3.13
N TRP A 272 -10.02 -4.15 3.71
CA TRP A 272 -10.14 -3.82 5.14
C TRP A 272 -11.46 -3.12 5.47
N ASN A 273 -12.11 -2.43 4.52
CA ASN A 273 -13.44 -1.86 4.76
C ASN A 273 -14.48 -2.97 4.99
N GLU A 274 -14.35 -4.10 4.30
CA GLU A 274 -15.23 -5.25 4.49
C GLU A 274 -14.92 -6.00 5.78
N PHE A 275 -13.64 -6.08 6.18
CA PHE A 275 -13.26 -6.58 7.51
C PHE A 275 -13.83 -5.70 8.63
N ALA A 276 -13.70 -4.37 8.54
CA ALA A 276 -14.25 -3.43 9.51
C ALA A 276 -15.77 -3.58 9.64
N LYS A 277 -16.51 -3.63 8.52
CA LYS A 277 -17.97 -3.90 8.52
C LYS A 277 -18.34 -5.24 9.12
N SER A 278 -17.44 -6.22 9.05
CA SER A 278 -17.66 -7.56 9.59
C SER A 278 -17.30 -7.67 11.08
N GLY A 279 -16.92 -6.58 11.75
CA GLY A 279 -16.60 -6.56 13.19
C GLY A 279 -15.13 -6.81 13.54
N TYR A 280 -14.22 -6.74 12.56
CA TYR A 280 -12.77 -6.85 12.82
C TYR A 280 -12.16 -5.49 13.14
N VAL A 281 -11.19 -5.49 14.06
CA VAL A 281 -10.24 -4.38 14.23
C VAL A 281 -9.29 -4.36 13.04
N THR A 282 -9.10 -3.20 12.43
CA THR A 282 -8.28 -3.04 11.22
C THR A 282 -7.04 -2.19 11.48
N ALA A 283 -5.94 -2.55 10.82
CA ALA A 283 -4.71 -1.78 10.91
C ALA A 283 -3.99 -1.75 9.56
N TYR A 284 -3.43 -0.59 9.23
CA TYR A 284 -2.53 -0.40 8.09
C TYR A 284 -1.24 0.28 8.57
N LEU A 285 -0.12 -0.41 8.37
CA LEU A 285 1.19 0.02 8.83
C LEU A 285 2.15 -0.01 7.65
N GLU A 286 2.65 1.15 7.28
CA GLU A 286 3.61 1.35 6.20
C GLU A 286 4.70 2.30 6.70
N ASP A 287 5.94 1.92 6.47
CA ASP A 287 7.12 2.73 6.75
C ASP A 287 7.49 3.63 5.56
N THR A 288 8.55 4.42 5.68
CA THR A 288 9.03 5.33 4.60
C THR A 288 7.98 6.33 4.10
N PRO A 289 7.51 7.25 4.96
CA PRO A 289 6.43 8.19 4.67
C PRO A 289 6.69 9.09 3.45
N SER A 290 7.96 9.36 3.11
CA SER A 290 8.36 10.11 1.91
C SER A 290 8.05 9.40 0.59
N ASN A 291 8.01 8.05 0.60
CA ASN A 291 7.75 7.22 -0.57
C ASN A 291 6.49 6.34 -0.44
N GLY A 292 5.59 6.66 0.48
CA GLY A 292 4.42 5.84 0.77
C GLY A 292 3.54 5.56 -0.45
N ILE A 293 3.00 4.35 -0.53
CA ILE A 293 2.16 3.82 -1.62
C ILE A 293 1.02 4.78 -1.95
N TRP A 294 0.35 5.29 -0.92
CA TRP A 294 -0.85 6.13 -1.05
C TRP A 294 -0.56 7.62 -1.08
N THR A 295 0.64 8.04 -0.72
CA THR A 295 0.99 9.45 -0.49
C THR A 295 2.08 9.96 -1.42
N TYR A 296 2.88 9.11 -2.07
CA TYR A 296 3.92 9.56 -2.99
C TYR A 296 3.31 10.11 -4.28
N ARG A 297 2.64 9.25 -5.05
CA ARG A 297 1.98 9.60 -6.34
C ARG A 297 0.50 9.90 -6.20
N LEU A 298 -0.15 9.36 -5.18
CA LEU A 298 -1.59 9.49 -4.96
C LEU A 298 -1.86 10.56 -3.89
N LYS A 299 -3.11 11.04 -3.83
CA LYS A 299 -3.52 12.19 -3.01
C LYS A 299 -3.48 11.91 -1.50
N GLY A 300 -3.20 10.67 -1.09
CA GLY A 300 -3.34 10.23 0.28
C GLY A 300 -4.79 9.97 0.66
N PHE A 301 -4.98 9.60 1.90
CA PHE A 301 -6.27 9.52 2.55
C PHE A 301 -6.64 10.87 3.17
N ASP A 302 -7.92 11.20 3.15
CA ASP A 302 -8.51 12.36 3.84
C ASP A 302 -8.90 11.94 5.28
N ALA A 303 -9.75 10.92 5.40
CA ALA A 303 -10.02 10.23 6.66
C ALA A 303 -9.11 9.02 6.86
N GLU A 304 -8.84 8.63 8.11
CA GLU A 304 -8.02 7.45 8.40
C GLU A 304 -8.64 6.18 7.80
N PRO A 305 -7.85 5.33 7.10
CA PRO A 305 -8.40 4.20 6.35
C PRO A 305 -8.73 2.97 7.22
N THR A 306 -8.17 2.90 8.43
CA THR A 306 -8.25 1.77 9.35
C THR A 306 -8.26 2.28 10.79
N ASP A 307 -8.66 1.43 11.75
CA ASP A 307 -8.75 1.82 13.17
C ASP A 307 -7.37 2.24 13.74
N HIS A 308 -6.31 1.53 13.33
CA HIS A 308 -4.93 1.87 13.62
C HIS A 308 -4.15 2.19 12.34
N TYR A 309 -3.51 3.35 12.27
CA TYR A 309 -2.83 3.84 11.06
C TYR A 309 -1.45 4.43 11.38
N MET A 310 -0.38 3.73 11.00
CA MET A 310 0.99 4.05 11.41
C MET A 310 1.60 5.30 10.76
N ARG A 311 0.89 5.90 9.81
CA ARG A 311 1.37 7.07 9.05
C ARG A 311 1.81 8.21 9.94
N THR A 312 1.04 8.49 10.99
CA THR A 312 1.33 9.55 11.97
C THR A 312 2.64 9.31 12.71
N PHE A 313 2.92 8.07 13.11
CA PHE A 313 4.18 7.71 13.75
C PHE A 313 5.36 7.99 12.83
N PHE A 314 5.30 7.48 11.60
CA PHE A 314 6.44 7.61 10.71
C PHE A 314 6.69 9.05 10.24
N LEU A 315 5.65 9.89 10.11
CA LEU A 315 5.84 11.33 9.85
C LEU A 315 6.68 12.04 10.92
N GLU A 316 6.61 11.58 12.16
CA GLU A 316 7.36 12.17 13.27
C GLU A 316 8.73 11.54 13.46
N ALA A 317 8.88 10.29 13.03
CA ALA A 317 10.13 9.53 13.17
C ALA A 317 11.13 9.79 12.02
N GLU A 318 10.67 10.23 10.84
CA GLU A 318 11.50 10.64 9.69
C GLU A 318 11.83 12.15 9.76
#